data_AF-G3IKZ9-F1
#
_entry.id   AF-G3IKZ9-F1
#
_cell.length_a   1.000
_cell.length_b   1.000
_cell.length_c   1.000
_cell.angle_alpha   90.00
_cell.angle_beta   90.00
_cell.angle_gamma   90.00
#
_symmetry.space_group_name_H-M   'P 1'
#
loop_
_entity.id
_entity.type
_entity.pdbx_description
1 polymer ?
#
loop_
_entity_poly.entity_id
_entity_poly.type
_entity_poly.pdbx_seq_one_letter_code
_entity_poly.pdbx_strand_id
1 'polypeptide(L)'
;MTTALLLLLAVALATSPACALRCHVCSSSTNCKQPQTCPASSQYCKTVTTVDTLTGNLVKKDCVDSCTSNNSQQGQISSGSWVTQCCQGDLCNERLYSAAPARALFSNATLGLAMSLGFLALMVLGL
;
A
#
# COMPACT_ATOMS: atom_id res chain seq x y z
N MET A 1 15.59 35.24 28.97
CA MET A 1 16.16 33.90 29.29
C MET A 1 15.15 32.79 29.00
N THR A 2 13.91 32.90 29.48
CA THR A 2 12.85 31.88 29.32
C THR A 2 12.41 31.64 27.88
N THR A 3 12.35 32.69 27.05
CA THR A 3 11.92 32.59 25.64
C THR A 3 12.89 31.82 24.76
N ALA A 4 14.20 31.98 24.97
CA ALA A 4 15.23 31.25 24.25
C ALA A 4 15.19 29.75 24.57
N LEU A 5 14.91 29.39 25.82
CA LEU A 5 14.80 27.99 26.26
C LEU A 5 13.58 27.30 25.64
N LEU A 6 12.45 28.00 25.57
CA LEU A 6 11.22 27.50 24.95
C LEU A 6 11.38 27.31 23.43
N LEU A 7 12.09 28.22 22.75
CA LEU A 7 12.43 28.09 21.33
C LEU A 7 13.34 26.88 21.07
N LEU A 8 14.36 26.66 21.90
CA LEU A 8 15.27 25.51 21.79
C LEU A 8 14.53 24.18 22.00
N LEU A 9 13.60 24.12 22.96
CA LEU A 9 12.80 22.93 23.23
C LEU A 9 11.84 22.61 22.08
N ALA A 10 11.24 23.64 21.45
CA ALA A 10 10.37 23.46 20.28
C ALA A 10 11.14 22.93 19.05
N VAL A 11 12.39 23.38 18.84
CA VAL A 11 13.23 22.89 17.73
C VAL A 11 13.65 21.43 17.94
N ALA A 12 14.00 21.04 19.17
CA ALA A 12 14.40 19.66 19.48
C ALA A 12 13.26 18.65 19.33
N LEU A 13 12.00 19.06 19.57
CA LEU A 13 10.81 18.23 19.36
C LEU A 13 10.44 18.11 17.87
N ALA A 14 10.87 19.05 17.04
CA ALA A 14 10.62 19.04 15.60
C ALA A 14 11.63 18.19 14.82
N THR A 15 12.79 17.87 15.40
CA THR A 15 13.79 17.01 14.77
C THR A 15 13.42 15.55 14.97
N SER A 16 12.57 15.02 14.08
CA SER A 16 12.48 13.57 13.92
C SER A 16 13.85 13.07 13.45
N PRO A 17 14.46 12.06 14.10
CA PRO A 17 15.68 11.47 13.57
C PRO A 17 15.36 10.99 12.16
N ALA A 18 16.13 11.46 11.18
CA ALA A 18 16.08 10.96 9.81
C ALA A 18 16.70 9.56 9.80
N CYS A 19 16.02 8.61 10.44
CA CYS A 19 16.39 7.21 10.39
C CYS A 19 16.29 6.78 8.94
N ALA A 20 17.38 6.24 8.41
CA ALA A 20 17.40 5.69 7.07
C ALA A 20 16.37 4.56 6.98
N LEU A 21 15.41 4.71 6.06
CA LEU A 21 14.34 3.75 5.83
C LEU A 21 14.92 2.37 5.58
N ARG A 22 14.29 1.31 6.10
CA ARG A 22 14.61 -0.07 5.71
C ARG A 22 13.57 -0.56 4.73
N CYS A 23 13.99 -1.18 3.64
CA CYS A 23 13.08 -1.79 2.66
C CYS A 23 13.56 -3.20 2.31
N HIS A 24 12.70 -4.01 1.71
CA HIS A 24 13.16 -5.16 0.96
C HIS A 24 13.69 -4.70 -0.41
N VAL A 25 14.89 -5.14 -0.79
CA VAL A 25 15.53 -4.81 -2.08
C VAL A 25 15.97 -6.09 -2.76
N CYS A 26 15.33 -6.45 -3.87
CA CYS A 26 15.54 -7.73 -4.54
C CYS A 26 14.86 -7.77 -5.92
N SER A 27 15.26 -8.76 -6.73
CA SER A 27 14.63 -9.10 -8.01
C SER A 27 14.41 -10.60 -8.07
N SER A 28 13.16 -11.05 -8.23
CA SER A 28 12.80 -12.47 -8.23
C SER A 28 11.52 -12.71 -9.02
N SER A 29 11.24 -13.95 -9.43
CA SER A 29 9.98 -14.31 -10.06
C SER A 29 8.79 -14.39 -9.08
N THR A 30 9.08 -14.37 -7.77
CA THR A 30 8.09 -14.46 -6.69
C THR A 30 8.33 -13.38 -5.64
N ASN A 31 7.47 -13.32 -4.61
CA ASN A 31 7.65 -12.38 -3.52
C ASN A 31 9.00 -12.59 -2.81
N CYS A 32 9.96 -11.71 -3.05
CA CYS A 32 11.26 -11.75 -2.40
C CYS A 32 11.31 -10.85 -1.16
N LYS A 33 12.06 -11.28 -0.13
CA LYS A 33 12.22 -10.57 1.14
C LYS A 33 13.70 -10.47 1.50
N GLN A 34 14.33 -9.35 1.14
CA GLN A 34 15.73 -9.10 1.46
C GLN A 34 15.87 -7.72 2.10
N PRO A 35 15.75 -7.63 3.45
CA PRO A 35 15.84 -6.37 4.17
C PRO A 35 17.19 -5.68 3.94
N GLN A 36 17.17 -4.40 3.60
CA GLN A 36 18.34 -3.55 3.45
C GLN A 36 18.06 -2.15 4.02
N THR A 37 19.09 -1.49 4.52
CA THR A 37 19.04 -0.08 4.89
C THR A 37 19.17 0.76 3.62
N CYS A 38 18.21 1.63 3.37
CA CYS A 38 18.20 2.50 2.19
C CYS A 38 19.17 3.69 2.36
N PRO A 39 19.55 4.35 1.27
CA PRO A 39 20.17 5.67 1.33
C PRO A 39 19.32 6.66 2.13
N ALA A 40 19.95 7.60 2.82
CA ALA A 40 19.24 8.60 3.65
C ALA A 40 18.29 9.50 2.83
N SER A 41 18.51 9.63 1.52
CA SER A 41 17.62 10.36 0.61
C SER A 41 16.31 9.61 0.33
N SER A 42 16.31 8.28 0.45
CA SER A 42 15.17 7.45 0.06
C SER A 42 14.02 7.59 1.05
N GLN A 43 12.86 7.97 0.52
CA GLN A 43 11.65 8.23 1.30
C GLN A 43 10.60 7.13 1.14
N TYR A 44 10.77 6.22 0.18
CA TYR A 44 9.77 5.21 -0.17
C TYR A 44 10.40 3.84 -0.45
N CYS A 45 9.68 2.79 -0.05
CA CYS A 45 9.90 1.46 -0.58
C CYS A 45 9.02 1.28 -1.83
N LYS A 46 9.64 0.84 -2.93
CA LYS A 46 8.96 0.57 -4.21
C LYS A 46 8.89 -0.92 -4.46
N THR A 47 7.75 -1.38 -4.95
CA THR A 47 7.56 -2.72 -5.52
C THR A 47 7.02 -2.56 -6.94
N VAL A 48 7.67 -3.18 -7.91
CA VAL A 48 7.18 -3.32 -9.28
C VAL A 48 6.92 -4.80 -9.53
N THR A 49 5.69 -5.13 -9.89
CA THR A 49 5.31 -6.47 -10.30
C THR A 49 4.99 -6.43 -11.78
N THR A 50 5.76 -7.14 -12.60
CA THR A 50 5.52 -7.34 -14.03
C THR A 50 5.00 -8.76 -14.24
N VAL A 51 3.95 -8.89 -15.04
CA VAL A 51 3.32 -10.13 -15.44
C VAL A 51 3.46 -10.22 -16.96
N ASP A 52 4.30 -11.14 -17.42
CA ASP A 52 4.51 -11.41 -18.84
C ASP A 52 4.20 -12.89 -19.13
N THR A 53 3.40 -13.15 -20.16
CA THR A 53 2.94 -14.51 -20.47
C THR A 53 4.02 -15.39 -21.08
N LEU A 54 5.07 -14.82 -21.68
CA LEU A 54 6.17 -15.57 -22.29
C LEU A 54 7.35 -15.75 -21.35
N THR A 55 7.67 -14.70 -20.59
CA THR A 55 8.90 -14.59 -19.81
C THR A 55 8.68 -14.88 -18.33
N GLY A 56 7.42 -14.96 -17.90
CA GLY A 56 7.03 -15.17 -16.51
C GLY A 56 6.93 -13.88 -15.70
N ASN A 57 6.58 -14.04 -14.43
CA ASN A 57 6.41 -12.91 -13.53
C ASN A 57 7.77 -12.40 -13.03
N LEU A 58 7.85 -11.10 -12.77
CA LEU A 58 9.00 -10.45 -12.15
C LEU A 58 8.55 -9.50 -11.06
N VAL A 59 9.10 -9.67 -9.86
CA VAL A 59 8.98 -8.78 -8.71
C VAL A 59 10.31 -8.08 -8.52
N LYS A 60 10.32 -6.76 -8.65
CA LYS A 60 11.45 -5.91 -8.29
C LYS A 60 11.08 -5.02 -7.11
N LYS A 61 11.89 -5.07 -6.06
CA LYS A 61 11.74 -4.21 -4.88
C LYS A 61 12.97 -3.33 -4.72
N ASP A 62 12.77 -2.07 -4.35
CA ASP A 62 13.83 -1.06 -4.33
C ASP A 62 13.57 0.07 -3.32
N CYS A 63 14.63 0.82 -2.99
CA CYS A 63 14.57 2.07 -2.25
C CYS A 63 14.54 3.24 -3.24
N VAL A 64 13.64 4.20 -3.08
CA VAL A 64 13.57 5.36 -3.99
C VAL A 64 13.26 6.66 -3.25
N ASP A 65 13.77 7.77 -3.78
CA ASP A 65 13.56 9.11 -3.22
C ASP A 65 12.14 9.63 -3.50
N SER A 66 11.57 9.27 -4.65
CA SER A 66 10.19 9.59 -5.04
C SER A 66 9.52 8.40 -5.71
N CYS A 67 8.22 8.25 -5.51
CA CYS A 67 7.48 7.11 -6.00
C CYS A 67 6.01 7.45 -6.22
N THR A 68 5.44 7.02 -7.35
CA THR A 68 4.02 7.13 -7.66
C THR A 68 3.45 5.74 -7.89
N SER A 69 2.48 5.35 -7.07
CA SER A 69 1.77 4.08 -7.25
C SER A 69 0.94 4.15 -8.52
N ASN A 70 0.98 3.09 -9.32
CA ASN A 70 0.25 3.02 -10.57
C ASN A 70 -0.26 1.59 -10.79
N ASN A 71 -1.58 1.46 -10.94
CA ASN A 71 -2.23 0.25 -11.43
C ASN A 71 -2.36 0.37 -12.96
N SER A 72 -1.24 0.32 -13.67
CA SER A 72 -1.28 0.33 -15.13
C SER A 72 -1.73 -1.02 -15.64
N GLN A 73 -3.02 -1.13 -15.95
CA GLN A 73 -3.51 -2.11 -16.90
C GLN A 73 -3.20 -1.58 -18.31
N GLN A 74 -1.92 -1.64 -18.73
CA GLN A 74 -1.63 -1.28 -20.12
C GLN A 74 -2.27 -2.34 -21.02
N GLY A 75 -2.99 -1.83 -22.02
CA GLY A 75 -4.03 -2.53 -22.76
C GLY A 75 -3.62 -3.88 -23.35
N GLN A 76 -4.66 -4.71 -23.49
CA GLN A 76 -4.64 -5.98 -24.19
C GLN A 76 -3.83 -5.85 -25.48
N ILE A 77 -2.80 -6.70 -25.64
CA ILE A 77 -2.61 -7.60 -26.80
C ILE A 77 -1.18 -8.17 -26.84
N SER A 78 -0.11 -7.57 -26.27
CA SER A 78 1.23 -8.20 -26.38
C SER A 78 2.34 -7.83 -25.38
N SER A 79 2.19 -6.85 -24.48
CA SER A 79 3.38 -6.24 -23.82
C SER A 79 3.53 -6.46 -22.31
N GLY A 80 2.76 -7.38 -21.72
CA GLY A 80 2.76 -7.63 -20.28
C GLY A 80 2.04 -6.54 -19.46
N SER A 81 1.61 -6.90 -18.25
CA SER A 81 0.97 -5.99 -17.29
C SER A 81 1.96 -5.66 -16.18
N TRP A 82 2.04 -4.41 -15.73
CA TRP A 82 2.86 -4.06 -14.56
C TRP A 82 2.14 -3.16 -13.58
N VAL A 83 2.41 -3.40 -12.29
CA VAL A 83 1.89 -2.59 -11.19
C VAL A 83 3.06 -2.06 -10.38
N THR A 84 3.05 -0.75 -10.14
CA THR A 84 3.97 -0.11 -9.21
C THR A 84 3.23 0.23 -7.92
N GLN A 85 3.79 -0.19 -6.80
CA GLN A 85 3.30 0.15 -5.49
C GLN A 85 4.41 0.82 -4.67
N CYS A 86 4.05 1.92 -4.03
CA CYS A 86 4.89 2.71 -3.16
C CYS A 86 4.33 2.70 -1.75
N CYS A 87 5.19 2.62 -0.74
CA CYS A 87 4.80 2.78 0.66
C CYS A 87 5.93 3.46 1.44
N GLN A 88 5.57 4.04 2.59
CA GLN A 88 6.50 4.66 3.54
C GLN A 88 6.46 3.88 4.85
N GLY A 89 7.62 3.71 5.48
CA GLY A 89 7.78 2.94 6.72
C GLY A 89 8.65 1.70 6.53
N ASP A 90 9.31 1.30 7.60
CA ASP A 90 10.28 0.19 7.55
C ASP A 90 9.62 -1.11 7.09
N LEU A 91 10.25 -1.73 6.09
CA LEU A 91 9.89 -3.01 5.49
C LEU A 91 8.45 -3.06 4.98
N CYS A 92 7.81 -1.91 4.71
CA CYS A 92 6.40 -1.84 4.31
C CYS A 92 6.12 -2.59 3.00
N ASN A 93 7.14 -2.82 2.18
CA ASN A 93 7.06 -3.58 0.93
C ASN A 93 7.24 -5.10 1.12
N GLU A 94 6.96 -5.66 2.31
CA GLU A 94 7.05 -7.10 2.58
C GLU A 94 6.09 -7.94 1.73
N ARG A 95 4.88 -7.43 1.49
CA ARG A 95 3.80 -8.13 0.78
C ARG A 95 3.73 -7.70 -0.69
N LEU A 96 3.24 -8.60 -1.54
CA LEU A 96 2.79 -8.24 -2.88
C LEU A 96 1.33 -7.80 -2.81
N TYR A 97 0.99 -6.73 -3.51
CA TYR A 97 -0.40 -6.41 -3.81
C TYR A 97 -0.66 -6.85 -5.25
N SER A 98 -1.69 -7.68 -5.41
CA SER A 98 -2.07 -8.23 -6.71
C SER A 98 -2.67 -7.15 -7.59
N ALA A 99 -2.36 -7.22 -8.89
CA ALA A 99 -2.99 -6.42 -9.95
C ALA A 99 -4.44 -6.84 -10.26
N ALA A 100 -4.90 -7.95 -9.68
CA ALA A 100 -6.25 -8.45 -9.91
C ALA A 100 -7.27 -7.52 -9.24
N PRO A 101 -8.32 -7.08 -9.96
CA PRO A 101 -9.38 -6.32 -9.33
C PRO A 101 -9.98 -7.18 -8.22
N ALA A 102 -9.90 -6.70 -6.98
CA ALA A 102 -10.62 -7.29 -5.88
C ALA A 102 -12.11 -7.22 -6.26
N ARG A 103 -12.72 -8.36 -6.62
CA ARG A 103 -14.17 -8.46 -6.72
C ARG A 103 -14.69 -8.27 -5.30
N ALA A 104 -15.01 -7.05 -4.92
CA ALA A 104 -15.80 -6.78 -3.75
C ALA A 104 -17.16 -7.45 -3.99
N LEU A 105 -17.33 -8.66 -3.45
CA LEU A 105 -18.64 -9.27 -3.27
C LEU A 105 -19.35 -8.40 -2.23
N PHE A 106 -20.02 -7.35 -2.69
CA PHE A 106 -21.02 -6.67 -1.90
C PHE A 106 -22.07 -7.71 -1.55
N SER A 107 -21.99 -8.24 -0.33
CA SER A 107 -22.95 -9.21 0.18
C SER A 107 -24.24 -8.45 0.47
N ASN A 108 -25.08 -8.28 -0.55
CA ASN A 108 -26.43 -7.67 -0.45
C ASN A 108 -27.35 -8.42 0.54
N ALA A 109 -26.91 -9.54 1.11
CA ALA A 109 -27.64 -10.31 2.10
C ALA A 109 -27.98 -9.50 3.36
N THR A 110 -27.11 -8.58 3.80
CA THR A 110 -27.35 -7.83 5.05
C THR A 110 -28.46 -6.78 4.92
N LEU A 111 -28.63 -6.17 3.75
CA LEU A 111 -29.68 -5.17 3.51
C LEU A 111 -31.08 -5.81 3.44
N GLY A 112 -31.18 -7.01 2.87
CA GLY A 112 -32.47 -7.71 2.72
C GLY A 112 -33.08 -8.15 4.06
N LEU A 113 -32.24 -8.62 4.99
CA LEU A 113 -32.67 -9.04 6.33
C LEU A 113 -33.11 -7.86 7.20
N ALA A 114 -32.48 -6.69 7.07
CA ALA A 114 -32.86 -5.50 7.84
C ALA A 114 -34.23 -4.94 7.41
N MET A 115 -34.53 -4.97 6.11
CA MET A 115 -35.81 -4.51 5.57
C MET A 115 -36.98 -5.43 5.94
N SER A 116 -36.77 -6.75 5.97
CA SER A 116 -37.82 -7.70 6.34
C SER A 116 -38.18 -7.63 7.83
N LEU A 117 -37.20 -7.47 8.71
CA LEU A 117 -37.41 -7.30 10.16
C LEU A 117 -38.12 -5.97 10.47
N GLY A 118 -37.79 -4.89 9.76
CA GLY A 118 -38.45 -3.59 9.93
C GLY A 118 -39.93 -3.62 9.54
N PHE A 119 -40.28 -4.30 8.45
CA PHE A 119 -41.67 -4.46 8.03
C PHE A 119 -42.49 -5.31 9.01
N LEU A 120 -41.89 -6.38 9.54
CA LEU A 120 -42.54 -7.24 10.52
C LEU A 120 -42.80 -6.51 11.84
N ALA A 121 -41.87 -5.64 12.26
CA ALA A 121 -42.06 -4.80 13.44
C ALA A 121 -43.20 -3.78 13.27
N LEU A 122 -43.34 -3.16 12.09
CA LEU A 122 -44.44 -2.24 11.78
C LEU A 122 -45.81 -2.94 11.83
N MET A 123 -45.90 -4.15 11.27
CA MET A 123 -47.14 -4.94 11.27
C MET A 123 -47.54 -5.40 12.69
N VAL A 124 -46.57 -5.65 13.57
CA VAL A 124 -46.83 -6.08 14.96
C VAL A 124 -47.13 -4.90 15.89
N LEU A 125 -46.54 -3.71 15.65
CA LEU A 125 -46.80 -2.51 16.45
C LEU A 125 -48.06 -1.74 16.04
N GLY A 126 -48.68 -2.08 14.90
CA GLY A 126 -49.99 -1.56 14.49
C GLY A 126 -50.05 -0.04 14.38
N LEU A 127 -49.04 0.59 13.79
CA LEU A 127 -49.06 2.00 13.40
C LEU A 127 -49.33 2.15 11.90
#